data_AF-A0A1B6IX80-F1
#
_entry.id   AF-A0A1B6IX80-F1
#
_cell.length_a   1.000
_cell.length_b   1.000
_cell.length_c   1.000
_cell.angle_alpha   90.00
_cell.angle_beta   90.00
_cell.angle_gamma   90.00
#
_symmetry.space_group_name_H-M   'P 1'
#
loop_
_entity.id
_entity.type
_entity.pdbx_description
1 polymer ?
#
loop_
_entity_poly.entity_id
_entity_poly.type
_entity_poly.pdbx_seq_one_letter_code
_entity_poly.pdbx_strand_id
1 'polypeptide(L)'
;LHTHTVPVLSLDVSVVAVYVMNNTARVVQATAALPCALVLQPAVPSKQAEHKITLAVAHSIVPLNQLFPELTGEQWEAAGCSETAVGLAHHSVPTLTATVIVGKGEPRYRVQGDSTAAMCLVVSQLVARLEARHRGATTTVTYTGTSLPTTSLLAVVDRHIELRNQINSLQENL
;
A
#
# COMPACT_ATOMS: atom_id res chain seq x y z
N LEU A 1 -10.36 -16.60 -19.44
CA LEU A 1 -9.05 -16.51 -18.76
C LEU A 1 -9.21 -15.50 -17.62
N HIS A 2 -9.50 -15.96 -16.39
CA HIS A 2 -9.45 -15.09 -15.23
C HIS A 2 -7.98 -14.80 -14.98
N THR A 3 -7.50 -13.63 -15.41
CA THR A 3 -6.20 -13.13 -14.99
C THR A 3 -6.24 -13.01 -13.47
N HIS A 4 -5.50 -13.86 -12.76
CA HIS A 4 -5.26 -13.68 -11.34
C HIS A 4 -4.49 -12.37 -11.17
N THR A 5 -5.23 -11.28 -10.98
CA THR A 5 -4.69 -9.95 -10.78
C THR A 5 -4.20 -9.85 -9.34
N VAL A 6 -2.90 -9.75 -9.16
CA VAL A 6 -2.26 -9.51 -7.87
C VAL A 6 -2.28 -7.99 -7.61
N PRO A 7 -2.60 -7.52 -6.39
CA PRO A 7 -2.48 -6.11 -6.06
C PRO A 7 -1.01 -5.67 -6.16
N VAL A 8 -0.79 -4.46 -6.65
CA VAL A 8 0.55 -3.86 -6.67
C VAL A 8 0.91 -3.46 -5.24
N LEU A 9 2.03 -3.99 -4.70
CA LEU A 9 2.44 -3.76 -3.32
C LEU A 9 3.47 -2.63 -3.14
N SER A 10 4.15 -2.22 -4.21
CA SER A 10 5.12 -1.12 -4.23
C SER A 10 5.02 -0.33 -5.53
N LEU A 11 5.33 0.97 -5.48
CA LEU A 11 5.44 1.85 -6.65
C LEU A 11 6.87 1.97 -7.16
N ASP A 12 7.84 1.32 -6.51
CA ASP A 12 9.24 1.38 -6.92
C ASP A 12 9.48 0.56 -8.19
N VAL A 13 10.02 1.21 -9.21
CA VAL A 13 10.47 0.61 -10.45
C VAL A 13 11.98 0.66 -10.50
N SER A 14 12.59 -0.46 -10.87
CA SER A 14 14.04 -0.57 -11.11
C SER A 14 14.29 -0.69 -12.61
N VAL A 15 15.14 0.18 -13.14
CA VAL A 15 15.61 0.16 -14.52
C VAL A 15 17.06 -0.29 -14.51
N VAL A 16 17.35 -1.38 -15.23
CA VAL A 16 18.70 -1.94 -15.35
C VAL A 16 19.14 -1.83 -16.80
N ALA A 17 20.28 -1.16 -17.02
CA ALA A 17 20.93 -1.03 -18.31
C ALA A 17 22.25 -1.81 -18.30
N VAL A 18 22.39 -2.74 -19.25
CA VAL A 18 23.63 -3.50 -19.46
C VAL A 18 24.28 -2.98 -20.74
N TYR A 19 25.54 -2.60 -20.67
CA TYR A 19 26.29 -2.08 -21.81
C TYR A 19 27.72 -2.61 -21.80
N VAL A 20 28.40 -2.58 -22.95
CA VAL A 20 29.80 -2.98 -23.05
C VAL A 20 30.65 -1.73 -23.16
N MET A 21 31.70 -1.65 -22.35
CA MET A 21 32.71 -0.59 -22.41
C MET A 21 34.09 -1.24 -22.35
N ASN A 22 34.94 -0.97 -23.35
CA ASN A 22 36.28 -1.55 -23.48
C ASN A 22 36.28 -3.10 -23.39
N ASN A 23 35.44 -3.77 -24.20
CA ASN A 23 35.25 -5.24 -24.18
C ASN A 23 34.83 -5.86 -22.84
N THR A 24 34.38 -5.05 -21.88
CA THR A 24 33.89 -5.51 -20.58
C THR A 24 32.42 -5.15 -20.42
N ALA A 25 31.59 -6.12 -20.03
CA ALA A 25 30.19 -5.88 -19.71
C ALA A 25 30.09 -5.06 -18.42
N ARG A 26 29.24 -4.03 -18.44
CA ARG A 26 28.93 -3.16 -17.32
C ARG A 26 27.43 -3.12 -17.11
N VAL A 27 27.03 -2.93 -15.86
CA VAL A 27 25.64 -2.83 -15.44
C VAL A 27 25.46 -1.50 -14.72
N VAL A 28 24.43 -0.75 -15.09
CA VAL A 28 23.96 0.43 -14.37
C VAL A 28 22.51 0.19 -13.99
N GLN A 29 22.15 0.54 -12.76
CA GLN A 29 20.80 0.41 -12.24
C GLN A 29 20.34 1.77 -11.69
N ALA A 30 19.09 2.11 -11.97
CA ALA A 30 18.42 3.29 -11.42
C ALA A 30 17.05 2.89 -10.89
N THR A 31 16.56 3.59 -9.87
CA THR A 31 15.22 3.41 -9.32
C THR A 31 14.40 4.68 -9.47
N ALA A 32 13.09 4.50 -9.66
CA ALA A 32 12.11 5.58 -9.73
C ALA A 32 10.80 5.14 -9.09
N ALA A 33 10.04 6.08 -8.52
CA ALA A 33 8.72 5.80 -7.97
C ALA A 33 7.63 6.18 -8.97
N LEU A 34 6.69 5.27 -9.21
CA LEU A 34 5.52 5.53 -10.04
C LEU A 34 4.48 6.40 -9.31
N PRO A 35 3.69 7.20 -10.04
CA PRO A 35 2.56 7.92 -9.47
C PRO A 35 1.49 6.96 -8.90
N CYS A 36 1.03 7.25 -7.69
CA CYS A 36 0.01 6.47 -6.98
C CYS A 36 -1.30 6.33 -7.76
N ALA A 37 -1.72 7.38 -8.48
CA ALA A 37 -2.93 7.39 -9.30
C ALA A 37 -2.96 6.34 -10.43
N LEU A 38 -1.79 5.80 -10.83
CA LEU A 38 -1.72 4.71 -11.81
C LEU A 38 -2.18 3.36 -11.21
N VAL A 39 -2.18 3.23 -9.89
CA VAL A 39 -2.39 1.97 -9.19
C VAL A 39 -3.61 2.02 -8.28
N LEU A 40 -3.86 3.17 -7.65
CA LEU A 40 -4.96 3.38 -6.72
C LEU A 40 -6.00 4.34 -7.30
N GLN A 41 -7.26 4.09 -6.95
CA GLN A 41 -8.40 4.97 -7.24
C GLN A 41 -9.25 5.19 -5.98
N PRO A 42 -9.96 6.33 -5.89
CA PRO A 42 -10.93 6.55 -4.82
C PRO A 42 -12.00 5.46 -4.80
N ALA A 43 -12.40 5.06 -3.60
CA ALA A 43 -13.44 4.08 -3.33
C ALA A 43 -14.23 4.48 -2.09
N VAL A 44 -15.41 3.87 -1.90
CA VAL A 44 -16.27 4.20 -0.76
C VAL A 44 -15.55 3.85 0.55
N PRO A 45 -15.35 4.81 1.48
CA PRO A 45 -14.72 4.54 2.77
C PRO A 45 -15.56 3.54 3.58
N SER A 46 -14.98 2.39 3.92
CA SER A 46 -15.64 1.41 4.80
C SER A 46 -15.37 1.73 6.27
N LYS A 47 -16.40 1.63 7.11
CA LYS A 47 -16.27 1.76 8.58
C LYS A 47 -15.90 0.45 9.26
N GLN A 48 -16.15 -0.69 8.61
CA GLN A 48 -15.85 -2.02 9.14
C GLN A 48 -14.76 -2.67 8.28
N ALA A 49 -13.83 -3.34 8.94
CA ALA A 49 -12.73 -4.03 8.28
C ALA A 49 -12.16 -5.09 9.24
N GLU A 50 -11.68 -6.19 8.68
CA GLU A 50 -11.05 -7.28 9.43
C GLU A 50 -9.69 -6.85 10.00
N HIS A 51 -8.89 -6.14 9.20
CA HIS A 51 -7.56 -5.68 9.59
C HIS A 51 -7.52 -4.17 9.78
N LYS A 52 -6.76 -3.74 10.79
CA LYS A 52 -6.56 -2.32 11.11
C LYS A 52 -5.16 -2.06 11.64
N ILE A 53 -4.58 -0.95 11.21
CA ILE A 53 -3.28 -0.43 11.64
C ILE A 53 -3.52 1.02 12.06
N THR A 54 -3.01 1.41 13.23
CA THR A 54 -3.04 2.81 13.67
C THR A 54 -1.63 3.34 13.73
N LEU A 55 -1.42 4.50 13.11
CA LEU A 55 -0.16 5.21 13.01
C LEU A 55 -0.31 6.51 13.80
N ALA A 56 0.40 6.65 14.91
CA ALA A 56 0.53 7.93 15.61
C ALA A 56 1.60 8.78 14.91
N VAL A 57 1.37 10.09 14.89
CA VAL A 57 2.27 11.06 14.28
C VAL A 57 2.65 12.08 15.35
N ALA A 58 3.95 12.39 15.45
CA ALA A 58 4.45 13.36 16.44
C ALA A 58 4.02 14.82 16.16
N HIS A 59 3.58 15.10 14.92
CA HIS A 59 3.27 16.44 14.42
C HIS A 59 1.76 16.62 14.16
N SER A 60 1.37 17.79 13.64
CA SER A 60 -0.01 18.11 13.31
C SER A 60 -0.60 17.15 12.25
N ILE A 61 -1.89 16.86 12.38
CA ILE A 61 -2.66 16.15 11.35
C ILE A 61 -2.67 16.93 10.04
N VAL A 62 -2.31 16.25 8.96
CA VAL A 62 -2.46 16.72 7.58
C VAL A 62 -3.76 16.15 6.97
N PRO A 63 -4.62 16.99 6.37
CA PRO A 63 -5.82 16.53 5.64
C PRO A 63 -5.51 15.51 4.54
N LEU A 64 -6.39 14.51 4.37
CA LEU A 64 -6.16 13.41 3.42
C LEU A 64 -6.14 13.84 1.95
N ASN A 65 -6.90 14.86 1.58
CA ASN A 65 -6.86 15.49 0.25
C ASN A 65 -5.51 16.17 -0.04
N GLN A 66 -4.82 16.68 0.99
CA GLN A 66 -3.48 17.24 0.85
C GLN A 66 -2.38 16.18 0.81
N LEU A 67 -2.64 15.02 1.43
CA LEU A 67 -1.75 13.86 1.35
C LEU A 67 -1.89 13.17 0.00
N PHE A 68 -3.11 13.02 -0.54
CA PHE A 68 -3.39 12.36 -1.82
C PHE A 68 -4.01 13.31 -2.86
N PRO A 69 -3.35 14.43 -3.20
CA PRO A 69 -3.92 15.44 -4.09
C PRO A 69 -4.24 14.90 -5.48
N GLU A 70 -3.43 13.97 -5.99
CA GLU A 70 -3.62 13.39 -7.31
C GLU A 70 -4.83 12.45 -7.41
N LEU A 71 -5.42 12.07 -6.29
CA LEU A 71 -6.64 11.26 -6.24
C LEU A 71 -7.89 12.11 -6.01
N THR A 72 -7.74 13.43 -5.80
CA THR A 72 -8.87 14.35 -5.59
C THR A 72 -9.56 14.71 -6.90
N GLY A 73 -10.86 15.00 -6.85
CA GLY A 73 -11.68 15.34 -8.02
C GLY A 73 -13.06 14.68 -7.98
N GLU A 74 -13.69 14.55 -9.15
CA GLU A 74 -15.06 14.02 -9.27
C GLU A 74 -15.19 12.60 -8.68
N GLN A 75 -14.22 11.71 -8.93
CA GLN A 75 -14.23 10.36 -8.39
C GLN A 75 -14.08 10.32 -6.86
N TRP A 76 -13.30 11.25 -6.30
CA TRP A 76 -13.14 11.38 -4.85
C TRP A 76 -14.46 11.78 -4.18
N GLU A 77 -15.13 12.79 -4.75
CA GLU A 77 -16.42 13.28 -4.26
C GLU A 77 -17.53 12.23 -4.44
N ALA A 78 -17.60 11.60 -5.61
CA ALA A 78 -18.57 10.55 -5.92
C ALA A 78 -18.42 9.33 -4.99
N ALA A 79 -17.19 8.99 -4.60
CA ALA A 79 -16.91 7.94 -3.62
C ALA A 79 -17.25 8.34 -2.17
N GLY A 80 -17.62 9.60 -1.91
CA GLY A 80 -17.86 10.11 -0.57
C GLY A 80 -16.58 10.27 0.26
N CYS A 81 -15.43 10.41 -0.39
CA CYS A 81 -14.17 10.68 0.30
C CYS A 81 -14.12 12.13 0.80
N SER A 82 -13.38 12.34 1.89
CA SER A 82 -13.29 13.62 2.59
C SER A 82 -11.89 13.82 3.16
N GLU A 83 -11.64 15.00 3.71
CA GLU A 83 -10.38 15.34 4.38
C GLU A 83 -10.04 14.43 5.56
N THR A 84 -11.03 13.74 6.13
CA THR A 84 -10.89 12.91 7.33
C THR A 84 -11.10 11.42 7.10
N ALA A 85 -11.63 11.01 5.94
CA ALA A 85 -11.80 9.62 5.56
C ALA A 85 -11.72 9.44 4.04
N VAL A 86 -10.88 8.51 3.57
CA VAL A 86 -10.76 8.13 2.15
C VAL A 86 -10.75 6.61 2.02
N GLY A 87 -11.48 6.08 1.05
CA GLY A 87 -11.34 4.69 0.59
C GLY A 87 -10.48 4.66 -0.66
N LEU A 88 -9.59 3.67 -0.76
CA LEU A 88 -8.67 3.47 -1.86
C LEU A 88 -8.74 2.02 -2.33
N ALA A 89 -8.96 1.82 -3.62
CA ALA A 89 -9.00 0.51 -4.26
C ALA A 89 -7.87 0.37 -5.28
N HIS A 90 -7.36 -0.86 -5.47
CA HIS A 90 -6.42 -1.13 -6.56
C HIS A 90 -7.16 -1.18 -7.91
N HIS A 91 -6.62 -0.53 -8.94
CA HIS A 91 -7.13 -0.63 -10.31
C HIS A 91 -7.16 -2.08 -10.81
N SER A 92 -6.12 -2.85 -10.50
CA SER A 92 -6.02 -4.25 -10.91
C SER A 92 -6.96 -5.17 -10.14
N VAL A 93 -7.34 -4.81 -8.91
CA VAL A 93 -8.21 -5.63 -8.05
C VAL A 93 -9.18 -4.72 -7.27
N PRO A 94 -10.27 -4.25 -7.90
CA PRO A 94 -11.16 -3.27 -7.27
C PRO A 94 -11.85 -3.75 -5.98
N THR A 95 -11.92 -5.07 -5.77
CA THR A 95 -12.44 -5.67 -4.53
C THR A 95 -11.47 -5.53 -3.35
N LEU A 96 -10.19 -5.27 -3.60
CA LEU A 96 -9.21 -4.99 -2.55
C LEU A 96 -9.21 -3.51 -2.23
N THR A 97 -9.98 -3.15 -1.21
CA THR A 97 -10.11 -1.77 -0.74
C THR A 97 -9.49 -1.59 0.64
N ALA A 98 -8.85 -0.45 0.85
CA ALA A 98 -8.39 0.01 2.15
C ALA A 98 -8.91 1.42 2.42
N THR A 99 -9.28 1.69 3.67
CA THR A 99 -9.78 2.97 4.13
C THR A 99 -8.78 3.61 5.07
N VAL A 100 -8.45 4.89 4.84
CA VAL A 100 -7.68 5.71 5.77
C VAL A 100 -8.61 6.67 6.48
N ILE A 101 -8.52 6.71 7.81
CA ILE A 101 -9.34 7.55 8.69
C ILE A 101 -8.42 8.38 9.59
N VAL A 102 -8.67 9.68 9.65
CA VAL A 102 -8.04 10.58 10.60
C VAL A 102 -8.68 10.41 11.97
N GLY A 103 -7.87 10.16 13.00
CA GLY A 103 -8.35 10.00 14.36
C GLY A 103 -8.82 11.31 14.99
N LYS A 104 -9.97 11.27 15.69
CA LYS A 104 -10.44 12.37 16.55
C LYS A 104 -9.71 12.26 17.89
N GLY A 105 -8.94 13.27 18.30
CA GLY A 105 -8.10 13.25 19.51
C GLY A 105 -6.61 13.36 19.17
N GLU A 106 -5.78 12.44 19.68
CA GLU A 106 -4.35 12.43 19.38
C GLU A 106 -4.07 12.30 17.87
N PRO A 107 -3.03 12.99 17.33
CA PRO A 107 -2.67 12.95 15.92
C PRO A 107 -2.33 11.53 15.47
N ARG A 108 -3.30 10.87 14.83
CA ARG A 108 -3.15 9.52 14.31
C ARG A 108 -3.95 9.29 13.05
N TYR A 109 -3.44 8.39 12.22
CA TYR A 109 -4.14 7.85 11.06
C TYR A 109 -4.42 6.37 11.31
N ARG A 110 -5.64 5.95 11.01
CA ARG A 110 -6.01 4.54 11.00
C ARG A 110 -6.16 4.08 9.56
N VAL A 111 -5.41 3.06 9.17
CA VAL A 111 -5.60 2.37 7.90
C VAL A 111 -6.29 1.04 8.19
N GLN A 112 -7.35 0.71 7.47
CA GLN A 112 -8.12 -0.50 7.68
C GLN A 112 -8.58 -1.11 6.36
N GLY A 113 -8.72 -2.43 6.29
CA GLY A 113 -9.14 -3.13 5.10
C GLY A 113 -9.39 -4.61 5.36
N ASP A 114 -10.00 -5.28 4.38
CA ASP A 114 -10.39 -6.69 4.49
C ASP A 114 -9.23 -7.67 4.23
N SER A 115 -8.07 -7.15 3.80
CA SER A 115 -6.84 -7.93 3.75
C SER A 115 -5.63 -7.05 4.02
N THR A 116 -4.57 -7.66 4.53
CA THR A 116 -3.26 -7.00 4.68
C THR A 116 -2.69 -6.55 3.32
N ALA A 117 -2.97 -7.29 2.25
CA ALA A 117 -2.57 -6.94 0.89
C ALA A 117 -3.19 -5.62 0.41
N ALA A 118 -4.49 -5.42 0.64
CA ALA A 118 -5.18 -4.16 0.30
C ALA A 118 -4.61 -2.95 1.05
N MET A 119 -4.15 -3.16 2.29
CA MET A 119 -3.61 -2.08 3.12
C MET A 119 -2.15 -1.76 2.85
N CYS A 120 -1.35 -2.72 2.38
CA CYS A 120 0.10 -2.64 2.34
C CYS A 120 0.61 -1.41 1.58
N LEU A 121 0.15 -1.23 0.33
CA LEU A 121 0.54 -0.09 -0.49
C LEU A 121 0.07 1.22 0.14
N VAL A 122 -1.18 1.28 0.62
CA VAL A 122 -1.77 2.49 1.23
C VAL A 122 -0.99 2.94 2.46
N VAL A 123 -0.61 2.00 3.34
CA VAL A 123 0.24 2.28 4.51
C VAL A 123 1.58 2.83 4.07
N SER A 124 2.25 2.20 3.10
CA SER A 124 3.57 2.65 2.62
C SER A 124 3.51 4.08 2.05
N GLN A 125 2.50 4.39 1.25
CA GLN A 125 2.31 5.71 0.65
C GLN A 125 1.98 6.77 1.69
N LEU A 126 1.14 6.44 2.68
CA LEU A 126 0.81 7.34 3.77
C LEU A 126 2.05 7.71 4.59
N VAL A 127 2.86 6.72 4.99
CA VAL A 127 4.10 6.94 5.73
C VAL A 127 5.07 7.80 4.91
N ALA A 128 5.33 7.44 3.66
CA ALA A 128 6.25 8.18 2.80
C ALA A 128 5.85 9.64 2.60
N ARG A 129 4.54 9.93 2.48
CA ARG A 129 4.01 11.29 2.32
C ARG A 129 4.08 12.10 3.61
N LEU A 130 3.80 11.47 4.75
CA LEU A 130 3.94 12.10 6.06
C LEU A 130 5.40 12.46 6.35
N GLU A 131 6.33 11.55 6.04
CA GLU A 131 7.78 11.79 6.14
C GLU A 131 8.26 12.88 5.18
N ALA A 132 7.78 12.87 3.92
CA ALA A 132 8.13 13.89 2.94
C ALA A 132 7.67 15.30 3.35
N ARG A 133 6.49 15.42 4.00
CA ARG A 133 5.97 16.71 4.47
C ARG A 133 6.75 17.32 5.62
N HIS A 134 7.40 16.49 6.44
CA HIS A 134 8.12 16.93 7.63
C HIS A 134 9.65 16.81 7.46
N ARG A 135 10.14 16.80 6.20
CA ARG A 135 11.58 16.83 5.88
C ARG A 135 12.24 18.02 6.60
N GLY A 136 13.04 17.72 7.63
CA GLY A 136 13.72 18.71 8.47
C GLY A 136 13.39 18.59 9.97
N ALA A 137 12.34 17.87 10.34
CA ALA A 137 12.04 17.49 11.73
C ALA A 137 12.16 15.97 11.90
N THR A 138 12.46 15.50 13.11
CA THR A 138 12.47 14.06 13.45
C THR A 138 11.06 13.50 13.26
N THR A 139 10.78 12.97 12.08
CA THR A 139 9.44 12.48 11.76
C THR A 139 9.28 11.09 12.33
N THR A 140 8.65 11.00 13.49
CA THR A 140 8.36 9.71 14.14
C THR A 140 6.91 9.33 13.84
N VAL A 141 6.70 8.64 12.70
CA VAL A 141 5.44 7.90 12.49
C VAL A 141 5.59 6.59 13.25
N THR A 142 4.77 6.39 14.28
CA THR A 142 4.87 5.23 15.17
C THR A 142 3.64 4.36 15.04
N TYR A 143 3.83 3.06 14.89
CA TYR A 143 2.73 2.11 15.00
C TYR A 143 2.20 2.05 16.44
N THR A 144 0.91 2.30 16.62
CA THR A 144 0.23 2.19 17.91
C THR A 144 -0.77 1.03 17.85
N GLY A 145 -0.28 -0.17 18.10
CA GLY A 145 -1.10 -1.36 18.23
C GLY A 145 -0.49 -2.35 19.21
N THR A 146 -1.34 -3.09 19.91
CA THR A 146 -0.94 -4.04 20.95
C THR A 146 -0.26 -5.30 20.39
N SER A 147 -0.55 -5.65 19.14
CA SER A 147 0.12 -6.72 18.40
C SER A 147 0.08 -6.43 16.90
N LEU A 148 1.10 -6.89 16.16
CA LEU A 148 1.01 -6.96 14.70
C LEU A 148 0.08 -8.12 14.30
N PRO A 149 -0.60 -8.04 13.13
CA PRO A 149 -1.48 -9.11 12.63
C PRO A 149 -0.67 -10.31 12.11
N THR A 150 0.20 -10.89 12.94
CA THR A 150 1.15 -11.95 12.60
C THR A 150 0.47 -13.27 12.28
N THR A 151 -0.62 -13.61 12.96
CA THR A 151 -1.37 -14.86 12.72
C THR A 151 -1.94 -14.93 11.32
N SER A 152 -2.59 -13.85 10.86
CA SER A 152 -3.13 -13.77 9.50
C SER A 152 -2.03 -13.83 8.43
N LEU A 153 -0.87 -13.21 8.69
CA LEU A 153 0.28 -13.27 7.78
C LEU A 153 0.86 -14.67 7.69
N LEU A 154 1.02 -15.36 8.82
CA LEU A 154 1.52 -16.73 8.87
C LEU A 154 0.58 -17.69 8.12
N ALA A 155 -0.73 -17.55 8.27
CA ALA A 155 -1.70 -18.36 7.53
C ALA A 155 -1.57 -18.19 6.01
N VAL A 156 -1.28 -16.97 5.53
CA VAL A 156 -1.01 -16.71 4.11
C VAL A 156 0.30 -17.37 3.66
N VAL A 157 1.34 -17.35 4.50
CA VAL A 157 2.61 -18.03 4.24
C VAL A 157 2.42 -19.54 4.15
N ASP A 158 1.71 -20.14 5.10
CA ASP A 158 1.41 -21.57 5.11
C ASP A 158 0.64 -21.98 3.84
N ARG A 159 -0.36 -21.17 3.45
CA ARG A 159 -1.12 -21.39 2.22
C ARG A 159 -0.23 -21.31 0.97
N HIS A 160 0.71 -20.37 0.93
CA HIS A 160 1.66 -20.25 -0.18
C HIS A 160 2.59 -21.47 -0.27
N ILE A 161 3.03 -22.00 0.88
CA ILE A 161 3.85 -23.23 0.93
C ILE A 161 3.03 -24.42 0.43
N GLU A 162 1.78 -24.57 0.88
CA GLU A 162 0.90 -25.64 0.44
C GLU A 162 0.68 -25.62 -1.08
N LEU A 163 0.39 -24.44 -1.65
CA LEU A 163 0.23 -24.27 -3.10
C LEU A 163 1.51 -24.60 -3.86
N ARG A 164 2.68 -24.21 -3.35
CA ARG A 164 3.98 -24.59 -3.95
C ARG A 164 4.18 -26.10 -3.96
N ASN A 165 3.86 -26.78 -2.87
CA ASN A 165 3.98 -28.24 -2.80
C ASN A 165 3.03 -28.94 -3.79
N GLN A 166 1.81 -28.43 -3.95
CA GLN A 166 0.86 -28.93 -4.95
C GLN A 166 1.36 -28.72 -6.39
N ILE A 167 1.97 -27.57 -6.69
CA ILE A 167 2.57 -27.32 -8.01
C ILE A 167 3.72 -28.30 -8.25
N ASN A 168 4.61 -28.49 -7.28
CA ASN A 168 5.74 -29.41 -7.41
C ASN A 168 5.27 -30.86 -7.63
N SER A 169 4.26 -31.33 -6.89
CA SER A 169 3.73 -32.68 -7.10
C SER A 169 3.08 -32.85 -8.46
N LEU A 170 2.40 -31.83 -8.98
CA LEU A 170 1.86 -31.87 -10.35
C LEU A 170 2.99 -31.91 -11.40
N GLN A 171 4.10 -31.18 -11.18
CA GLN A 171 5.26 -31.19 -12.06
C GLN A 171 6.00 -32.52 -12.06
N GLU A 172 6.06 -33.23 -10.92
CA GLU A 172 6.67 -34.57 -10.83
C GLU A 172 5.80 -35.66 -11.50
N ASN A 173 4.49 -35.44 -11.61
CA ASN A 173 3.54 -36.37 -12.22
C ASN A 173 3.26 -36.08 -13.72
N LEU A 174 3.95 -35.10 -14.32
CA LEU A 174 3.90 -34.74 -15.74
C LEU A 174 5.11 -35.32 -16.49
#